data_AF-A0AAU1TP51-F1
#
_entry.id   AF-A0AAU1TP51-F1
#
_cell.length_a   1.000
_cell.length_b   1.000
_cell.length_c   1.000
_cell.angle_alpha   90.00
_cell.angle_beta   90.00
_cell.angle_gamma   90.00
#
_symmetry.space_group_name_H-M   'P 1'
#
loop_
_entity.id
_entity.type
_entity.pdbx_description
1 polymer ?
#
loop_
_entity_poly.entity_id
_entity_poly.type
_entity_poly.pdbx_seq_one_letter_code
_entity_poly.pdbx_strand_id
1 'polypeptide(L)'
;MPTTEDAPAAQSGGQIPELIQEAMSVTRTIPGLARLQELNLVIRAELRHLIPRVQEQADRITHGTTAFYARERAIADAEGELSLGLSPSPLAAALAVAALGRRLRTLDQFAGDGQ
;
A
#
# COMPACT_ATOMS: atom_id res chain seq x y z
N MET A 1 -32.23 4.54 27.82
CA MET A 1 -32.11 3.69 26.63
C MET A 1 -30.67 3.80 26.14
N PRO A 2 -29.88 2.71 26.21
CA PRO A 2 -28.52 2.68 25.72
C PRO A 2 -28.53 2.18 24.27
N THR A 3 -28.15 3.02 23.32
CA THR A 3 -27.52 2.53 22.09
C THR A 3 -26.28 3.37 21.90
N THR A 4 -25.22 2.88 22.52
CA THR A 4 -23.84 3.22 22.20
C THR A 4 -23.61 2.82 20.76
N GLU A 5 -23.79 3.76 19.83
CA GLU A 5 -23.27 3.63 18.48
C GLU A 5 -21.79 4.04 18.55
N ASP A 6 -20.99 3.14 19.13
CA ASP A 6 -19.55 3.12 18.96
C ASP A 6 -19.31 2.81 17.49
N ALA A 7 -19.23 3.86 16.67
CA ALA A 7 -18.69 3.76 15.34
C ALA A 7 -17.28 3.18 15.50
N PRO A 8 -16.94 2.02 14.90
CA PRO A 8 -15.57 1.56 14.93
C PRO A 8 -14.78 2.61 14.17
N ALA A 9 -14.05 3.43 14.92
CA ALA A 9 -12.88 4.13 14.43
C ALA A 9 -12.02 3.04 13.80
N ALA A 10 -12.10 2.93 12.47
CA ALA A 10 -11.35 1.97 11.69
C ALA A 10 -9.87 2.31 11.85
N GLN A 11 -9.29 1.78 12.92
CA GLN A 11 -7.94 1.29 13.12
C GLN A 11 -6.96 1.68 12.00
N SER A 12 -6.72 2.97 11.85
CA SER A 12 -5.83 3.53 10.81
C SER A 12 -4.39 3.65 11.32
N GLY A 13 -3.97 2.79 12.25
CA GLY A 13 -2.78 3.06 13.07
C GLY A 13 -1.85 1.87 13.36
N GLY A 14 -2.14 0.67 12.89
CA GLY A 14 -1.24 -0.48 13.05
C GLY A 14 -1.82 -1.68 12.33
N GLN A 15 -1.09 -2.45 11.52
CA GLN A 15 0.32 -2.39 11.17
C GLN A 15 0.42 -2.56 9.65
N ILE A 16 1.17 -1.70 8.94
CA ILE A 16 1.52 -1.88 7.51
C ILE A 16 1.83 -3.36 7.14
N PRO A 17 2.56 -4.15 7.95
CA PRO A 17 2.76 -5.58 7.68
C PRO A 17 1.48 -6.43 7.64
N GLU A 18 0.45 -6.13 8.44
CA GLU A 18 -0.84 -6.82 8.40
C GLU A 18 -1.59 -6.51 7.10
N LEU A 19 -1.59 -5.24 6.68
CA LEU A 19 -2.18 -4.82 5.40
C LEU A 19 -1.49 -5.51 4.22
N ILE A 20 -0.15 -5.61 4.26
CA ILE A 20 0.63 -6.33 3.25
C ILE A 20 0.22 -7.81 3.23
N GLN A 21 0.13 -8.46 4.39
CA GLN A 21 -0.24 -9.88 4.46
C GLN A 21 -1.66 -10.13 3.96
N GLU A 22 -2.61 -9.28 4.33
CA GLU A 22 -3.99 -9.40 3.87
C GLU A 22 -4.07 -9.19 2.36
N ALA A 23 -3.45 -8.13 1.83
CA ALA A 23 -3.37 -7.84 0.40
C ALA A 23 -2.74 -8.98 -0.40
N MET A 24 -1.75 -9.67 0.14
CA MET A 24 -1.12 -10.81 -0.52
C MET A 24 -2.03 -12.06 -0.49
N SER A 25 -2.88 -12.17 0.53
CA SER A 25 -3.78 -13.32 0.72
C SER A 25 -5.03 -13.27 -0.16
N VAL A 26 -5.44 -12.09 -0.65
CA VAL A 26 -6.68 -11.94 -1.46
C VAL A 26 -6.65 -12.71 -2.78
N THR A 27 -5.47 -13.04 -3.30
CA THR A 27 -5.33 -13.85 -4.53
C THR A 27 -5.53 -15.33 -4.27
N ARG A 28 -5.34 -15.78 -3.03
CA ARG A 28 -5.56 -17.17 -2.59
C ARG A 28 -7.00 -17.39 -2.15
N THR A 29 -7.58 -16.42 -1.47
CA THR A 29 -8.97 -16.43 -1.01
C THR A 29 -9.59 -15.09 -1.39
N ILE A 30 -10.32 -15.07 -2.51
CA ILE A 30 -10.90 -13.85 -3.05
C ILE A 30 -12.01 -13.38 -2.10
N PRO A 31 -11.79 -12.27 -1.37
CA PRO A 31 -12.81 -11.74 -0.48
C PRO A 31 -13.88 -11.01 -1.30
N GLY A 32 -14.98 -10.63 -0.65
CA GLY A 32 -16.04 -9.88 -1.31
C GLY A 32 -15.54 -8.53 -1.88
N LEU A 33 -16.19 -8.04 -2.92
CA LEU A 33 -15.80 -6.79 -3.60
C LEU A 33 -15.71 -5.59 -2.65
N ALA A 34 -16.61 -5.51 -1.66
CA ALA A 34 -16.57 -4.46 -0.64
C ALA A 34 -15.26 -4.48 0.16
N ARG A 35 -14.76 -5.66 0.54
CA ARG A 35 -13.47 -5.79 1.25
C ARG A 35 -12.29 -5.46 0.34
N LEU A 36 -12.35 -5.83 -0.94
CA LEU A 36 -11.33 -5.45 -1.92
C LEU A 36 -11.28 -3.93 -2.12
N GLN A 37 -12.42 -3.26 -2.13
CA GLN A 37 -12.50 -1.80 -2.23
C GLN A 37 -11.91 -1.12 -0.98
N GLU A 38 -12.26 -1.62 0.21
CA GLU A 38 -11.71 -1.14 1.47
C GLU A 38 -10.18 -1.29 1.51
N LEU A 39 -9.66 -2.49 1.23
CA LEU A 39 -8.22 -2.75 1.17
C LEU A 39 -7.52 -1.85 0.16
N ASN A 40 -8.12 -1.64 -1.02
CA ASN A 40 -7.57 -0.72 -2.00
C ASN A 40 -7.44 0.70 -1.42
N LEU A 41 -8.51 1.24 -0.84
CA LEU A 41 -8.51 2.59 -0.27
C LEU A 41 -7.46 2.75 0.84
N VAL A 42 -7.39 1.80 1.76
CA VAL A 42 -6.44 1.83 2.88
C VAL A 42 -4.99 1.72 2.38
N ILE A 43 -4.68 0.75 1.52
CA ILE A 43 -3.32 0.57 0.98
C ILE A 43 -2.89 1.81 0.18
N ARG A 44 -3.81 2.43 -0.57
CA ARG A 44 -3.51 3.67 -1.31
C ARG A 44 -3.21 4.85 -0.41
N ALA A 45 -3.91 4.98 0.72
CA ALA A 45 -3.61 6.01 1.70
C ALA A 45 -2.20 5.81 2.27
N GLU A 46 -1.84 4.58 2.63
CA GLU A 46 -0.50 4.25 3.14
C GLU A 46 0.60 4.49 2.11
N LEU A 47 0.39 4.12 0.84
CA LEU A 47 1.33 4.42 -0.24
C LEU A 47 1.58 5.92 -0.38
N ARG A 48 0.53 6.75 -0.32
CA ARG A 48 0.66 8.21 -0.38
C ARG A 48 1.42 8.79 0.81
N HIS A 49 1.38 8.14 1.96
CA HIS A 49 2.18 8.53 3.13
C HIS A 49 3.65 8.10 3.02
N LEU A 50 3.93 6.94 2.42
CA LEU A 50 5.30 6.40 2.31
C LEU A 50 6.10 6.99 1.15
N ILE A 51 5.46 7.29 0.02
CA ILE A 51 6.13 7.89 -1.16
C ILE A 51 7.00 9.10 -0.78
N PRO A 52 6.48 10.15 -0.10
CA PRO A 52 7.31 11.32 0.22
C PRO A 52 8.47 10.97 1.17
N ARG A 53 8.30 10.00 2.07
CA ARG A 53 9.39 9.55 2.96
C ARG A 53 10.52 8.86 2.19
N VAL A 54 10.18 7.98 1.25
CA VAL A 54 11.17 7.30 0.41
C VAL A 54 11.81 8.29 -0.57
N GLN A 55 11.08 9.31 -1.03
CA GLN A 55 11.64 10.41 -1.82
C GLN A 55 12.68 11.20 -1.02
N GLU A 56 12.37 11.62 0.20
CA GLU A 56 13.33 12.32 1.07
C GLU A 56 14.59 11.50 1.33
N GLN A 57 14.48 10.17 1.43
CA GLN A 57 15.64 9.30 1.53
C GLN A 57 16.43 9.23 0.22
N ALA A 58 15.74 9.13 -0.93
CA ALA A 58 16.38 9.13 -2.25
C ALA A 58 17.16 10.43 -2.48
N ASP A 59 16.62 11.58 -2.07
CA ASP A 59 17.25 12.89 -2.19
C ASP A 59 18.51 13.03 -1.32
N ARG A 60 18.64 12.22 -0.26
CA ARG A 60 19.85 12.15 0.59
C ARG A 60 20.90 11.18 0.07
N ILE A 61 20.56 10.32 -0.88
CA ILE A 61 21.50 9.37 -1.49
C ILE A 61 22.20 10.04 -2.66
N THR A 62 23.49 9.74 -2.85
CA THR A 62 24.22 10.18 -4.03
C THR A 62 23.52 9.72 -5.31
N HIS A 63 23.15 10.69 -6.14
CA HIS A 63 22.55 10.44 -7.45
C HIS A 63 23.44 9.52 -8.31
N GLY A 64 22.81 8.68 -9.13
CA GLY A 64 23.50 7.75 -10.02
C GLY A 64 23.94 6.43 -9.37
N THR A 65 23.70 6.24 -8.08
CA THR A 65 23.94 4.95 -7.40
C THR A 65 22.78 3.98 -7.63
N THR A 66 23.05 2.67 -7.53
CA THR A 66 22.00 1.64 -7.57
C THR A 66 20.93 1.86 -6.50
N ALA A 67 21.31 2.34 -5.32
CA ALA A 67 20.39 2.62 -4.22
C ALA A 67 19.43 3.79 -4.52
N PHE A 68 19.91 4.82 -5.23
CA PHE A 68 19.08 5.92 -5.72
C PHE A 68 18.06 5.41 -6.75
N TYR A 69 18.52 4.71 -7.79
CA TYR A 69 17.64 4.19 -8.84
C TYR A 69 16.61 3.17 -8.31
N ALA A 70 16.97 2.38 -7.30
CA ALA A 70 16.03 1.43 -6.68
C ALA A 70 14.86 2.15 -5.99
N ARG A 71 15.11 3.27 -5.30
CA ARG A 71 14.08 4.07 -4.61
C ARG A 71 13.23 4.85 -5.60
N GLU A 72 13.84 5.54 -6.57
CA GLU A 72 13.13 6.20 -7.68
C GLU A 72 12.20 5.24 -8.41
N ARG A 73 12.69 4.03 -8.73
CA ARG A 73 11.90 3.01 -9.40
C ARG A 73 10.71 2.56 -8.55
N ALA A 74 10.91 2.39 -7.25
CA ALA A 74 9.84 1.98 -6.34
C ALA A 74 8.76 3.05 -6.18
N ILE A 75 9.16 4.33 -6.14
CA ILE A 75 8.25 5.48 -6.13
C ILE A 75 7.43 5.51 -7.44
N ALA A 76 8.10 5.49 -8.60
CA ALA A 76 7.44 5.53 -9.89
C ALA A 76 6.47 4.35 -10.09
N ASP A 77 6.88 3.15 -9.66
CA ASP A 77 6.00 1.98 -9.71
C ASP A 77 4.77 2.12 -8.79
N ALA A 78 4.92 2.73 -7.61
CA ALA A 78 3.80 2.98 -6.69
C ALA A 78 2.84 4.06 -7.23
N GLU A 79 3.36 5.14 -7.80
CA GLU A 79 2.56 6.19 -8.45
C GLU A 79 1.79 5.69 -9.68
N GLY A 80 2.42 4.79 -10.45
CA GLY A 80 1.76 4.09 -11.55
C GLY A 80 0.53 3.31 -11.09
N GLU A 81 0.66 2.53 -10.02
CA GLU A 81 -0.47 1.77 -9.45
C GLU A 81 -1.53 2.68 -8.80
N LEU A 82 -1.13 3.82 -8.23
CA LEU A 82 -2.06 4.83 -7.72
C LEU A 82 -2.90 5.51 -8.81
N SER A 83 -2.44 5.47 -10.05
CA SER A 83 -3.16 6.03 -11.21
C SER A 83 -4.20 5.06 -11.78
N LEU A 84 -4.13 3.76 -11.45
CA LEU A 84 -5.01 2.74 -12.00
C LEU A 84 -6.32 2.62 -11.21
N GLY A 85 -7.48 2.56 -11.87
CA GLY A 85 -8.76 2.29 -11.17
C GLY A 85 -8.88 0.83 -10.70
N LEU A 86 -9.74 0.58 -9.71
CA LEU A 86 -10.11 -0.80 -9.39
C LEU A 86 -11.07 -1.34 -10.46
N SER A 87 -10.77 -2.50 -11.02
CA SER A 87 -11.65 -3.17 -11.97
C SER A 87 -12.93 -3.69 -11.27
N PRO A 88 -14.09 -3.69 -11.95
CA PRO A 88 -15.32 -4.29 -11.41
C PRO A 88 -15.26 -5.82 -11.32
N SER A 89 -14.29 -6.47 -11.97
CA SER A 89 -14.09 -7.92 -11.88
C SER A 89 -13.43 -8.29 -10.55
N PRO A 90 -14.02 -9.17 -9.71
CA PRO A 90 -13.46 -9.55 -8.41
C PRO A 90 -12.03 -10.09 -8.49
N LEU A 91 -11.73 -10.88 -9.53
CA LEU A 91 -10.38 -11.41 -9.74
C LEU A 91 -9.39 -10.30 -10.10
N ALA A 92 -9.77 -9.40 -11.01
CA ALA A 92 -8.92 -8.28 -11.39
C ALA A 92 -8.72 -7.30 -10.22
N ALA A 93 -9.75 -7.09 -9.41
CA ALA A 93 -9.67 -6.31 -8.18
C ALA A 93 -8.73 -6.95 -7.15
N ALA A 94 -8.81 -8.27 -6.95
CA ALA A 94 -7.90 -9.01 -6.08
C ALA A 94 -6.44 -8.92 -6.57
N LEU A 95 -6.20 -9.04 -7.88
CA LEU A 95 -4.87 -8.87 -8.46
C LEU A 95 -4.33 -7.44 -8.26
N ALA A 96 -5.17 -6.43 -8.47
CA ALA A 96 -4.79 -5.03 -8.26
C ALA A 96 -4.46 -4.75 -6.78
N VAL A 97 -5.27 -5.24 -5.84
CA VAL A 97 -5.01 -5.12 -4.39
C VAL A 97 -3.71 -5.82 -4.01
N ALA A 98 -3.44 -7.01 -4.55
CA ALA A 98 -2.18 -7.70 -4.30
C ALA A 98 -0.96 -6.98 -4.90
N ALA A 99 -1.10 -6.36 -6.09
CA ALA A 99 -0.07 -5.53 -6.69
C ALA A 99 0.24 -4.32 -5.79
N LEU A 100 -0.79 -3.61 -5.33
CA LEU A 100 -0.65 -2.51 -4.37
C LEU A 100 0.04 -2.97 -3.06
N GLY A 101 -0.34 -4.13 -2.52
CA GLY A 101 0.32 -4.72 -1.35
C GLY A 101 1.81 -5.00 -1.55
N ARG A 102 2.22 -5.44 -2.74
CA ARG A 102 3.65 -5.61 -3.07
C ARG A 102 4.37 -4.27 -3.11
N ARG A 103 3.77 -3.22 -3.68
CA ARG A 103 4.36 -1.87 -3.69
C ARG A 103 4.49 -1.30 -2.29
N LEU A 104 3.47 -1.50 -1.46
CA LEU A 104 3.46 -1.10 -0.06
C LEU A 104 4.63 -1.75 0.69
N ARG A 105 4.82 -3.06 0.52
CA ARG A 105 5.95 -3.79 1.11
C ARG A 105 7.30 -3.26 0.63
N THR A 106 7.45 -2.92 -0.64
CA THR A 106 8.71 -2.39 -1.16
C THR A 106 9.03 -1.02 -0.57
N LEU A 107 8.06 -0.11 -0.51
CA LEU A 107 8.25 1.21 0.09
C LEU A 107 8.47 1.14 1.60
N ASP A 108 7.77 0.25 2.30
CA ASP A 108 7.95 -0.01 3.74
C ASP A 108 9.37 -0.48 4.06
N GLN A 109 9.93 -1.40 3.25
CA GLN A 109 11.33 -1.82 3.38
C GLN A 109 12.29 -0.64 3.25
N PHE A 110 12.15 0.19 2.22
CA PHE A 110 13.01 1.38 2.07
C PHE A 110 12.85 2.37 3.22
N ALA A 111 11.63 2.60 3.68
CA ALA A 111 11.36 3.47 4.82
C ALA A 111 11.99 2.95 6.12
N GLY A 112 12.04 1.61 6.32
CA GLY A 112 12.66 0.95 7.46
C GLY A 112 14.19 0.83 7.42
N ASP A 113 14.79 0.73 6.23
CA ASP A 113 16.25 0.60 6.02
C ASP A 113 17.04 1.91 6.28
N GLY A 114 16.39 2.97 6.76
CA GLY A 114 16.98 4.29 7.00
C GLY A 114 17.41 4.58 8.45
N GLN A 115 17.40 3.58 9.35
CA GLN A 115 17.87 3.70 10.74
C GLN A 115 19.24 3.07 10.96
#